data_AF-A0A4Q4DM81-F1
#
_entry.id   AF-A0A4Q4DM81-F1
#
_cell.length_a   1.000
_cell.length_b   1.000
_cell.length_c   1.000
_cell.angle_alpha   90.00
_cell.angle_beta   90.00
_cell.angle_gamma   90.00
#
_symmetry.space_group_name_H-M   'P 1'
#
loop_
_entity.id
_entity.type
_entity.pdbx_description
1 polymer ?
#
loop_
_entity_poly.entity_id
_entity_poly.type
_entity_poly.pdbx_seq_one_letter_code
_entity_poly.pdbx_strand_id
1 'polypeptide(L)'
;MTAEATSSVGRASFADSRPGSPPESGEASADDRAALCRPVAARFSAWVEDSSAEVPLPGGGRTPERFRVLSDLGREDLCLARLGEGHLDATAILDELGGAPPGPGERWGVWAAHPPGPGLLANRHGGGWQLNGVKPYCSGAHVCTHALVTADSDEGRRLFAVRTGHPGIEPVPGTWQAIGMAGSDTPDIGFSAVPAEPVGGAGDYLDRPGFPHGGIGVAACWLGGAHAVADTLLAAAGKRTPDAHTAVHLGAVDVLLSSARTVLEQAGADIDDDPLDARGGARVRGLRTRALAEMVCTEVLTRVGRATGAGPLCHDARHAKAVADLTVYIRQHHAERDLAELGQLLAGNLAGNLGGDGDTR
;
A
#
# COMPACT_ATOMS: atom_id res chain seq x y z
N MET A 1 -76.12 -17.35 38.41
CA MET A 1 -76.35 -16.94 37.02
C MET A 1 -74.98 -16.66 36.41
N THR A 2 -74.75 -17.09 35.17
CA THR A 2 -73.49 -17.10 34.37
C THR A 2 -72.44 -18.11 34.85
N ALA A 3 -72.29 -19.32 34.30
CA ALA A 3 -72.13 -19.83 32.92
C ALA A 3 -70.67 -20.28 32.72
N GLU A 4 -70.51 -21.61 32.57
CA GLU A 4 -69.28 -22.31 32.22
C GLU A 4 -68.77 -21.84 30.85
N ALA A 5 -67.46 -21.61 30.74
CA ALA A 5 -66.78 -21.38 29.47
C ALA A 5 -65.71 -22.45 29.28
N THR A 6 -65.95 -23.26 28.25
CA THR A 6 -65.17 -24.39 27.76
C THR A 6 -63.87 -23.94 27.07
N SER A 7 -62.87 -24.81 27.17
CA SER A 7 -61.55 -24.65 26.56
C SER A 7 -61.60 -24.71 25.03
N SER A 8 -60.86 -23.82 24.37
CA SER A 8 -60.53 -23.92 22.95
C SER A 8 -59.13 -23.33 22.75
N VAL A 9 -58.11 -24.19 22.84
CA VAL A 9 -56.75 -23.87 22.40
C VAL A 9 -56.72 -24.02 20.88
N GLY A 10 -56.78 -22.90 20.17
CA GLY A 10 -56.60 -22.85 18.72
C GLY A 10 -55.16 -23.20 18.36
N ARG A 11 -54.97 -24.33 17.67
CA ARG A 11 -53.72 -24.63 16.93
C ARG A 11 -53.62 -23.65 15.76
N ALA A 12 -52.74 -22.66 15.86
CA ALA A 12 -52.32 -21.90 14.70
C ALA A 12 -51.46 -22.80 13.80
N SER A 13 -51.94 -23.03 12.58
CA SER A 13 -51.23 -23.72 11.50
C SER A 13 -50.02 -22.89 11.08
N PHE A 14 -48.80 -23.38 11.31
CA PHE A 14 -47.60 -22.84 10.65
C PHE A 14 -47.64 -23.28 9.19
N ALA A 15 -48.13 -22.40 8.33
CA ALA A 15 -48.02 -22.57 6.89
C ALA A 15 -46.55 -22.42 6.47
N ASP A 16 -46.08 -23.46 5.80
CA ASP A 16 -44.79 -23.63 5.13
C ASP A 16 -44.48 -22.44 4.21
N SER A 17 -43.78 -21.44 4.76
CA SER A 17 -43.26 -20.30 4.00
C SER A 17 -41.83 -20.65 3.62
N ARG A 18 -41.66 -21.14 2.38
CA ARG A 18 -40.34 -21.29 1.77
C ARG A 18 -39.60 -19.96 1.93
N PRO A 19 -38.34 -19.94 2.40
CA PRO A 19 -37.57 -18.71 2.43
C PRO A 19 -37.46 -18.20 0.99
N GLY A 20 -38.01 -17.01 0.74
CA GLY A 20 -37.72 -16.28 -0.48
C GLY A 20 -36.21 -16.13 -0.62
N SER A 21 -35.72 -16.21 -1.86
CA SER A 21 -34.32 -15.97 -2.18
C SER A 21 -33.82 -14.73 -1.42
N PRO A 22 -32.62 -14.78 -0.81
CA PRO A 22 -32.06 -13.60 -0.17
C PRO A 22 -32.05 -12.46 -1.19
N PRO A 23 -32.33 -11.20 -0.78
CA PRO A 23 -32.16 -10.07 -1.68
C PRO A 23 -30.74 -10.12 -2.23
N GLU A 24 -30.59 -9.95 -3.54
CA GLU A 24 -29.28 -9.76 -4.17
C GLU A 24 -28.53 -8.74 -3.33
N SER A 25 -27.39 -9.14 -2.78
CA SER A 25 -26.52 -8.28 -2.01
C SER A 25 -26.27 -7.03 -2.84
N GLY A 26 -26.63 -5.86 -2.31
CA GLY A 26 -26.40 -4.58 -2.98
C GLY A 26 -24.91 -4.36 -3.18
N GLU A 27 -24.38 -4.81 -4.31
CA GLU A 27 -23.09 -4.39 -4.80
C GLU A 27 -23.17 -2.88 -5.00
N ALA A 28 -22.23 -2.15 -4.40
CA ALA A 28 -22.07 -0.73 -4.73
C ALA A 28 -21.97 -0.61 -6.25
N SER A 29 -22.78 0.25 -6.85
CA SER A 29 -22.84 0.36 -8.30
C SER A 29 -21.46 0.77 -8.85
N ALA A 30 -21.19 0.46 -10.11
CA ALA A 30 -19.97 0.93 -10.77
C ALA A 30 -19.81 2.47 -10.65
N ASP A 31 -20.94 3.20 -10.63
CA ASP A 31 -20.98 4.65 -10.45
C ASP A 31 -20.57 5.10 -9.04
N ASP A 32 -20.94 4.35 -7.99
CA ASP A 32 -20.55 4.63 -6.61
C ASP A 32 -19.04 4.45 -6.42
N ARG A 33 -18.47 3.40 -7.01
CA ARG A 33 -17.01 3.16 -6.99
C ARG A 33 -16.27 4.27 -7.74
N ALA A 34 -16.75 4.65 -8.93
CA ALA A 34 -16.18 5.74 -9.69
C ALA A 34 -16.22 7.08 -8.91
N ALA A 35 -17.27 7.31 -8.11
CA ALA A 35 -17.37 8.51 -7.28
C ALA A 35 -16.29 8.60 -6.18
N LEU A 36 -15.84 7.46 -5.65
CA LEU A 36 -14.75 7.40 -4.66
C LEU A 36 -13.36 7.59 -5.31
N CYS A 37 -13.16 7.06 -6.51
CA CYS A 37 -11.86 7.14 -7.21
C CYS A 37 -11.61 8.51 -7.85
N ARG A 38 -12.64 9.16 -8.43
CA ARG A 38 -12.49 10.41 -9.21
C ARG A 38 -11.76 11.53 -8.45
N PRO A 39 -12.08 11.86 -7.18
CA PRO A 39 -11.39 12.92 -6.45
C PRO A 39 -9.91 12.64 -6.21
N VAL A 40 -9.57 11.38 -5.89
CA VAL A 40 -8.18 10.95 -5.68
C VAL A 40 -7.41 10.99 -7.00
N ALA A 41 -8.00 10.48 -8.08
CA ALA A 41 -7.40 10.51 -9.42
C ALA A 41 -7.12 11.95 -9.90
N ALA A 42 -8.04 12.88 -9.67
CA ALA A 42 -7.85 14.29 -10.02
C ALA A 42 -6.71 14.92 -9.22
N ARG A 43 -6.67 14.71 -7.89
CA ARG A 43 -5.59 15.21 -7.03
C ARG A 43 -4.24 14.61 -7.38
N PHE A 44 -4.18 13.31 -7.68
CA PHE A 44 -2.96 12.65 -8.14
C PHE A 44 -2.47 13.24 -9.45
N SER A 45 -3.37 13.49 -10.41
CA SER A 45 -3.00 14.09 -11.70
C SER A 45 -2.41 15.49 -11.53
N ALA A 46 -3.07 16.34 -10.73
CA ALA A 46 -2.55 17.68 -10.42
C ALA A 46 -1.19 17.60 -9.69
N TRP A 47 -1.04 16.69 -8.73
CA TRP A 47 0.23 16.54 -8.01
C TRP A 47 1.39 16.08 -8.91
N VAL A 48 1.13 15.21 -9.90
CA VAL A 48 2.13 14.83 -10.91
C VAL A 48 2.51 16.00 -11.81
N GLU A 49 1.55 16.86 -12.17
CA GLU A 49 1.81 18.04 -12.99
C GLU A 49 2.59 19.12 -12.23
N ASP A 50 2.26 19.36 -10.96
CA ASP A 50 2.72 20.53 -10.23
C ASP A 50 3.92 20.26 -9.30
N SER A 51 4.14 19.03 -8.85
CA SER A 51 5.03 18.80 -7.69
C SER A 51 5.90 17.55 -7.75
N SER A 52 5.52 16.50 -8.49
CA SER A 52 6.26 15.22 -8.41
C SER A 52 7.71 15.33 -8.86
N ALA A 53 8.01 16.22 -9.83
CA ALA A 53 9.35 16.43 -10.36
C ALA A 53 10.34 17.04 -9.34
N GLU A 54 9.85 17.67 -8.27
CA GLU A 54 10.70 18.26 -7.23
C GLU A 54 11.15 17.23 -6.20
N VAL A 55 10.49 16.08 -6.13
CA VAL A 55 10.77 15.03 -5.15
C VAL A 55 12.06 14.30 -5.52
N PRO A 56 13.06 14.25 -4.62
CA PRO A 56 14.35 13.65 -4.95
C PRO A 56 14.26 12.12 -5.15
N LEU A 57 15.17 11.60 -5.96
CA LEU A 57 15.45 10.16 -6.05
C LEU A 57 16.02 9.65 -4.72
N PRO A 58 15.75 8.38 -4.35
CA PRO A 58 16.42 7.76 -3.21
C PRO A 58 17.92 7.67 -3.46
N GLY A 59 18.73 7.89 -2.44
CA GLY A 59 20.20 7.87 -2.53
C GLY A 59 20.83 9.13 -3.11
N GLY A 60 20.04 10.16 -3.43
CA GLY A 60 20.51 11.43 -4.01
C GLY A 60 20.95 12.49 -3.00
N GLY A 61 21.13 12.13 -1.71
CA GLY A 61 21.51 13.06 -0.64
C GLY A 61 20.34 13.79 0.03
N ARG A 62 19.10 13.51 -0.39
CA ARG A 62 17.86 14.10 0.13
C ARG A 62 16.76 13.06 0.34
N THR A 63 17.10 11.80 0.60
CA THR A 63 16.11 10.74 0.84
C THR A 63 15.17 11.03 2.02
N PRO A 64 15.62 11.65 3.14
CA PRO A 64 14.70 12.06 4.21
C PRO A 64 13.62 13.05 3.74
N GLU A 65 13.92 13.93 2.78
CA GLU A 65 12.95 14.85 2.18
C GLU A 65 11.87 14.09 1.39
N ARG A 66 12.29 13.12 0.57
CA ARG A 66 11.37 12.22 -0.16
C ARG A 66 10.41 11.51 0.79
N PHE A 67 10.92 10.96 1.90
CA PHE A 67 10.06 10.27 2.87
C PHE A 67 9.09 11.21 3.57
N ARG A 68 9.47 12.46 3.85
CA ARG A 68 8.54 13.46 4.39
C ARG A 68 7.40 13.76 3.41
N VAL A 69 7.70 13.95 2.12
CA VAL A 69 6.65 14.15 1.09
C VAL A 69 5.68 12.96 1.06
N LEU A 70 6.17 11.73 1.10
CA LEU A 70 5.33 10.53 1.14
C LEU A 70 4.48 10.44 2.41
N SER A 71 5.04 10.78 3.57
CA SER A 71 4.29 10.88 4.83
C SER A 71 3.24 12.00 4.80
N ASP A 72 3.53 13.13 4.19
CA ASP A 72 2.58 14.24 4.07
C ASP A 72 1.41 13.86 3.15
N LEU A 73 1.67 13.22 2.01
CA LEU A 73 0.63 12.63 1.17
C LEU A 73 -0.19 11.60 1.96
N GLY A 74 0.47 10.72 2.73
CA GLY A 74 -0.20 9.72 3.57
C GLY A 74 -1.12 10.33 4.62
N ARG A 75 -0.70 11.44 5.23
CA ARG A 75 -1.50 12.18 6.21
C ARG A 75 -2.65 12.94 5.55
N GLU A 76 -2.46 13.40 4.31
CA GLU A 76 -3.50 14.07 3.54
C GLU A 76 -4.59 13.08 3.12
N ASP A 77 -4.19 12.00 2.43
CA ASP A 77 -5.03 10.91 1.92
C ASP A 77 -4.19 9.68 1.52
N LEU A 78 -4.37 8.55 2.20
CA LEU A 78 -3.61 7.31 1.93
C LEU A 78 -3.77 6.76 0.51
N CYS A 79 -4.92 6.99 -0.14
CA CYS A 79 -5.10 6.59 -1.53
C CYS A 79 -4.24 7.46 -2.46
N LEU A 80 -4.16 8.77 -2.21
CA LEU A 80 -3.28 9.67 -2.94
C LEU A 80 -1.82 9.28 -2.72
N ALA A 81 -1.43 8.98 -1.48
CA ALA A 81 -0.09 8.53 -1.14
C ALA A 81 0.29 7.25 -1.89
N ARG A 82 -0.63 6.29 -2.03
CA ARG A 82 -0.38 5.06 -2.81
C ARG A 82 -0.09 5.34 -4.28
N LEU A 83 -0.81 6.28 -4.90
CA LEU A 83 -0.58 6.63 -6.30
C LEU A 83 0.71 7.44 -6.48
N GLY A 84 0.93 8.43 -5.61
CA GLY A 84 2.15 9.24 -5.59
C GLY A 84 3.41 8.40 -5.36
N GLU A 85 3.36 7.48 -4.39
CA GLU A 85 4.43 6.51 -4.12
C GLU A 85 4.72 5.64 -5.35
N GLY A 86 3.69 5.08 -5.99
CA GLY A 86 3.87 4.29 -7.20
C GLY A 86 4.50 5.07 -8.36
N HIS A 87 4.14 6.34 -8.56
CA HIS A 87 4.76 7.19 -9.57
C HIS A 87 6.23 7.51 -9.25
N LEU A 88 6.52 7.83 -7.99
CA LEU A 88 7.88 8.11 -7.54
C LEU A 88 8.77 6.87 -7.55
N ASP A 89 8.24 5.69 -7.26
CA ASP A 89 8.96 4.42 -7.36
C ASP A 89 9.23 4.05 -8.82
N ALA A 90 8.25 4.24 -9.71
CA ALA A 90 8.46 4.07 -11.15
C ALA A 90 9.60 4.97 -11.68
N THR A 91 9.63 6.23 -11.24
CA THR A 91 10.70 7.18 -11.61
C THR A 91 12.07 6.68 -11.15
N ALA A 92 12.18 6.17 -9.92
CA ALA A 92 13.44 5.63 -9.39
C ALA A 92 13.86 4.33 -10.10
N ILE A 93 12.92 3.42 -10.38
CA ILE A 93 13.20 2.18 -11.10
C ILE A 93 13.70 2.46 -12.52
N LEU A 94 13.08 3.41 -13.22
CA LEU A 94 13.49 3.79 -14.57
C LEU A 94 14.91 4.37 -14.56
N ASP A 95 15.24 5.24 -13.59
CA ASP A 95 16.59 5.78 -13.43
C ASP A 95 17.64 4.68 -13.16
N GLU A 96 17.35 3.77 -12.23
CA GLU A 96 18.26 2.67 -11.86
C GLU A 96 18.48 1.65 -12.99
N LEU A 97 17.44 1.36 -13.77
CA LEU A 97 17.45 0.28 -14.79
C LEU A 97 17.62 0.80 -16.23
N GLY A 98 17.96 2.08 -16.40
CA GLY A 98 18.24 2.68 -17.70
C GLY A 98 17.01 2.87 -18.60
N GLY A 99 15.82 2.98 -18.01
CA GLY A 99 14.60 3.38 -18.68
C GLY A 99 14.53 4.89 -18.93
N ALA A 100 13.64 5.32 -19.83
CA ALA A 100 13.38 6.74 -20.01
C ALA A 100 12.60 7.30 -18.80
N PRO A 101 12.94 8.50 -18.29
CA PRO A 101 12.18 9.10 -17.20
C PRO A 101 10.75 9.43 -17.65
N PRO A 102 9.78 9.46 -16.73
CA PRO A 102 8.42 9.91 -17.04
C PRO A 102 8.38 11.27 -17.74
N GLY A 103 7.62 11.36 -18.84
CA GLY A 103 7.37 12.61 -19.53
C GLY A 103 6.40 13.54 -18.78
N PRO A 104 6.29 14.82 -19.19
CA PRO A 104 5.34 15.77 -18.59
C PRO A 104 3.89 15.25 -18.63
N GLY A 105 3.21 15.26 -17.49
CA GLY A 105 1.83 14.78 -17.34
C GLY A 105 1.66 13.25 -17.39
N GLU A 106 2.75 12.49 -17.57
CA GLU A 106 2.69 11.04 -17.53
C GLU A 106 2.56 10.54 -16.09
N ARG A 107 1.47 9.83 -15.85
CA ARG A 107 1.15 9.22 -14.56
C ARG A 107 1.55 7.75 -14.62
N TRP A 108 2.47 7.36 -13.75
CA TRP A 108 3.07 6.02 -13.75
C TRP A 108 2.62 5.24 -12.53
N GLY A 109 2.35 3.95 -12.71
CA GLY A 109 2.17 2.99 -11.63
C GLY A 109 3.23 1.89 -11.66
N VAL A 110 3.45 1.22 -10.51
CA VAL A 110 4.26 0.01 -10.42
C VAL A 110 3.35 -1.16 -10.04
N TRP A 111 3.10 -2.04 -11.00
CA TRP A 111 2.27 -3.23 -10.86
C TRP A 111 3.18 -4.45 -10.72
N ALA A 112 3.66 -4.67 -9.50
CA ALA A 112 4.66 -5.71 -9.22
C ALA A 112 4.12 -6.90 -8.40
N ALA A 113 2.85 -6.88 -7.98
CA ALA A 113 2.27 -7.91 -7.14
C ALA A 113 2.32 -9.29 -7.81
N HIS A 114 2.61 -10.32 -7.01
CA HIS A 114 2.72 -11.70 -7.48
C HIS A 114 2.19 -12.68 -6.42
N PRO A 115 0.87 -12.67 -6.15
CA PRO A 115 0.25 -13.69 -5.31
C PRO A 115 0.32 -15.06 -6.01
N PRO A 116 0.21 -16.17 -5.25
CA PRO A 116 0.12 -17.51 -5.84
C PRO A 116 -1.08 -17.62 -6.80
N GLY A 117 -0.88 -18.22 -7.97
CA GLY A 117 -1.94 -18.42 -8.97
C GLY A 117 -1.47 -18.16 -10.41
N PRO A 118 -2.38 -18.17 -11.39
CA PRO A 118 -2.06 -17.79 -12.77
C PRO A 118 -1.61 -16.32 -12.82
N GLY A 119 -0.41 -16.09 -13.33
CA GLY A 119 0.22 -14.77 -13.42
C GLY A 119 0.18 -14.19 -14.83
N LEU A 120 0.81 -13.02 -14.96
CA LEU A 120 1.06 -12.38 -16.24
C LEU A 120 2.30 -13.01 -16.91
N LEU A 121 2.15 -13.45 -18.15
CA LEU A 121 3.22 -14.07 -18.94
C LEU A 121 3.75 -13.08 -19.97
N ALA A 122 5.07 -13.09 -20.18
CA ALA A 122 5.75 -12.37 -21.23
C ALA A 122 6.38 -13.35 -22.22
N ASN A 123 6.04 -13.21 -23.50
CA ASN A 123 6.59 -14.04 -24.57
C ASN A 123 7.23 -13.17 -25.65
N ARG A 124 8.29 -13.67 -26.29
CA ARG A 124 8.87 -13.02 -27.46
C ARG A 124 7.95 -13.19 -28.67
N HIS A 125 7.65 -12.10 -29.36
CA HIS A 125 6.88 -12.10 -30.60
C HIS A 125 7.36 -11.00 -31.55
N GLY A 126 7.72 -11.37 -32.78
CA GLY A 126 8.06 -10.40 -33.84
C GLY A 126 9.22 -9.46 -33.50
N GLY A 127 10.20 -9.91 -32.73
CA GLY A 127 11.36 -9.10 -32.27
C GLY A 127 11.12 -8.28 -31.00
N GLY A 128 9.88 -8.24 -30.49
CA GLY A 128 9.52 -7.57 -29.23
C GLY A 128 8.96 -8.53 -28.19
N TRP A 129 8.43 -7.97 -27.11
CA TRP A 129 7.74 -8.70 -26.05
C TRP A 129 6.23 -8.47 -26.12
N GLN A 130 5.46 -9.49 -25.77
CA GLN A 130 4.02 -9.40 -25.59
C GLN A 130 3.58 -10.00 -24.26
N LEU A 131 2.72 -9.26 -23.55
CA LEU A 131 2.14 -9.66 -22.28
C LEU A 131 0.75 -10.26 -22.45
N ASN A 132 0.50 -11.38 -21.77
CA ASN A 132 -0.77 -12.10 -21.79
C ASN A 132 -1.09 -12.66 -20.40
N GLY A 133 -2.31 -12.48 -19.92
CA GLY A 133 -2.76 -12.98 -18.62
C GLY A 133 -3.34 -11.89 -17.74
N VAL A 134 -3.36 -12.11 -16.42
CA VAL A 134 -3.92 -11.16 -15.46
C VAL A 134 -2.83 -10.69 -14.51
N LYS A 135 -2.76 -9.38 -14.28
CA LYS A 135 -1.93 -8.78 -13.26
C LYS A 135 -2.82 -8.31 -12.10
N PRO A 136 -2.66 -8.87 -10.89
CA PRO A 136 -3.47 -8.44 -9.77
C PRO A 136 -2.94 -7.17 -9.13
N TYR A 137 -3.83 -6.48 -8.40
CA TYR A 137 -3.53 -5.30 -7.59
C TYR A 137 -2.83 -4.15 -8.34
N CYS A 138 -3.42 -3.73 -9.45
CA CYS A 138 -2.90 -2.65 -10.29
C CYS A 138 -3.40 -1.29 -9.82
N SER A 139 -2.75 -0.71 -8.80
CA SER A 139 -3.14 0.61 -8.26
C SER A 139 -3.10 1.69 -9.34
N GLY A 140 -4.13 2.55 -9.32
CA GLY A 140 -4.32 3.61 -10.30
C GLY A 140 -4.73 3.12 -11.67
N ALA A 141 -5.39 1.97 -11.78
CA ALA A 141 -5.72 1.30 -13.04
C ALA A 141 -6.34 2.22 -14.09
N HIS A 142 -7.23 3.14 -13.68
CA HIS A 142 -7.91 4.05 -14.61
C HIS A 142 -7.24 5.42 -14.76
N VAL A 143 -6.35 5.81 -13.85
CA VAL A 143 -5.71 7.15 -13.85
C VAL A 143 -4.29 7.14 -14.39
N CYS A 144 -3.55 6.05 -14.20
CA CYS A 144 -2.21 5.89 -14.73
C CYS A 144 -2.25 5.82 -16.25
N THR A 145 -1.32 6.51 -16.91
CA THR A 145 -1.11 6.49 -18.37
C THR A 145 -0.07 5.45 -18.78
N HIS A 146 0.82 5.10 -17.85
CA HIS A 146 1.91 4.15 -18.02
C HIS A 146 2.01 3.28 -16.78
N ALA A 147 2.56 2.08 -16.94
CA ALA A 147 2.86 1.20 -15.82
C ALA A 147 4.16 0.43 -16.05
N LEU A 148 4.91 0.23 -14.97
CA LEU A 148 5.92 -0.80 -14.86
C LEU A 148 5.26 -2.07 -14.35
N VAL A 149 5.35 -3.17 -15.10
CA VAL A 149 4.61 -4.40 -14.83
C VAL A 149 5.56 -5.58 -14.79
N THR A 150 5.55 -6.35 -13.70
CA THR A 150 6.31 -7.60 -13.66
C THR A 150 5.54 -8.75 -14.32
N ALA A 151 6.22 -9.52 -15.16
CA ALA A 151 5.69 -10.71 -15.81
C ALA A 151 6.75 -11.83 -15.81
N ASP A 152 6.28 -13.08 -15.81
CA ASP A 152 7.14 -14.24 -15.92
C ASP A 152 7.42 -14.57 -17.40
N SER A 153 8.67 -14.85 -17.73
CA SER A 153 9.12 -15.26 -19.07
C SER A 153 9.95 -16.55 -19.00
N ASP A 154 10.31 -17.08 -20.15
CA ASP A 154 11.28 -18.18 -20.27
C ASP A 154 12.67 -17.82 -19.71
N GLU A 155 13.03 -16.54 -19.75
CA GLU A 155 14.26 -15.98 -19.17
C GLU A 155 14.15 -15.70 -17.65
N GLY A 156 13.01 -16.04 -17.04
CA GLY A 156 12.69 -15.70 -15.65
C GLY A 156 11.84 -14.44 -15.55
N ARG A 157 11.73 -13.89 -14.34
CA ARG A 157 10.89 -12.71 -14.09
C ARG A 157 11.55 -11.44 -14.62
N ARG A 158 10.77 -10.63 -15.33
CA ARG A 158 11.21 -9.35 -15.90
C ARG A 158 10.24 -8.23 -15.59
N LEU A 159 10.72 -7.00 -15.74
CA LEU A 159 9.92 -5.78 -15.66
C LEU A 159 9.69 -5.21 -17.06
N PHE A 160 8.49 -4.71 -17.31
CA PHE A 160 8.11 -4.13 -18.58
C PHE A 160 7.42 -2.78 -18.41
N ALA A 161 7.72 -1.83 -19.27
CA ALA A 161 6.94 -0.61 -19.44
C ALA A 161 5.81 -0.85 -20.45
N VAL A 162 4.59 -0.41 -20.11
CA VAL A 162 3.41 -0.44 -20.98
C VAL A 162 2.65 0.88 -20.92
N ARG A 163 1.96 1.21 -22.03
CA ARG A 163 0.96 2.29 -22.07
C ARG A 163 -0.40 1.71 -21.68
N THR A 164 -0.99 2.18 -20.60
CA THR A 164 -2.22 1.61 -20.02
C THR A 164 -3.45 1.79 -20.92
N GLY A 165 -3.45 2.77 -21.81
CA GLY A 165 -4.54 3.02 -22.78
C GLY A 165 -4.56 2.06 -23.99
N HIS A 166 -3.70 1.04 -24.03
CA HIS A 166 -3.73 0.03 -25.09
C HIS A 166 -5.02 -0.81 -25.00
N PRO A 167 -5.72 -1.11 -26.12
CA PRO A 167 -7.02 -1.81 -26.08
C PRO A 167 -6.95 -3.25 -25.54
N GLY A 168 -5.77 -3.85 -25.53
CA GLY A 168 -5.54 -5.15 -24.89
C GLY A 168 -5.34 -5.10 -23.37
N ILE A 169 -5.41 -3.92 -22.74
CA ILE A 169 -5.29 -3.72 -21.30
C ILE A 169 -6.66 -3.29 -20.78
N GLU A 170 -7.31 -4.15 -19.99
CA GLU A 170 -8.66 -3.87 -19.46
C GLU A 170 -8.75 -4.23 -17.98
N PRO A 171 -9.33 -3.37 -17.13
CA PRO A 171 -9.67 -3.71 -15.75
C PRO A 171 -10.63 -4.89 -15.69
N VAL A 172 -10.34 -5.87 -14.84
CA VAL A 172 -11.22 -7.01 -14.62
C VAL A 172 -12.36 -6.57 -13.67
N PRO A 173 -13.63 -6.55 -14.12
CA PRO A 173 -14.73 -6.08 -13.29
C PRO A 173 -14.88 -6.93 -12.02
N GLY A 174 -15.24 -6.30 -10.91
CA GLY A 174 -15.50 -7.01 -9.66
C GLY A 174 -14.25 -7.62 -9.00
N THR A 175 -13.05 -7.06 -9.22
CA THR A 175 -11.82 -7.53 -8.56
C THR A 175 -11.31 -6.58 -7.45
N TRP A 176 -12.01 -5.46 -7.22
CA TRP A 176 -11.67 -4.49 -6.17
C TRP A 176 -12.90 -3.96 -5.42
N GLN A 177 -13.37 -4.71 -4.43
CA GLN A 177 -14.49 -4.37 -3.54
C GLN A 177 -14.06 -3.66 -2.25
N ALA A 178 -12.81 -3.19 -2.19
CA ALA A 178 -12.23 -2.66 -0.95
C ALA A 178 -12.98 -1.39 -0.50
N ILE A 179 -13.37 -1.36 0.79
CA ILE A 179 -13.92 -0.15 1.44
C ILE A 179 -12.78 0.78 1.82
N GLY A 180 -11.79 0.25 2.56
CA GLY A 180 -10.51 0.92 2.75
C GLY A 180 -9.67 0.84 1.48
N MET A 181 -8.94 1.90 1.17
CA MET A 181 -8.16 2.04 -0.07
C MET A 181 -9.03 2.01 -1.34
N ALA A 182 -10.34 2.25 -1.25
CA ALA A 182 -11.23 2.26 -2.41
C ALA A 182 -10.73 3.21 -3.51
N GLY A 183 -10.34 4.42 -3.12
CA GLY A 183 -9.89 5.48 -4.02
C GLY A 183 -8.50 5.27 -4.64
N SER A 184 -7.74 4.25 -4.22
CA SER A 184 -6.48 3.90 -4.86
C SER A 184 -6.68 3.14 -6.17
N ASP A 185 -7.92 2.72 -6.45
CA ASP A 185 -8.33 2.11 -7.71
C ASP A 185 -7.39 0.96 -8.13
N THR A 186 -7.44 -0.14 -7.38
CA THR A 186 -6.48 -1.26 -7.47
C THR A 186 -7.12 -2.56 -7.99
N PRO A 187 -7.92 -2.57 -9.07
CA PRO A 187 -8.42 -3.81 -9.65
C PRO A 187 -7.30 -4.67 -10.24
N ASP A 188 -7.64 -5.91 -10.55
CA ASP A 188 -6.82 -6.73 -11.42
C ASP A 188 -6.98 -6.21 -12.87
N ILE A 189 -5.93 -6.37 -13.68
CA ILE A 189 -5.89 -5.93 -15.07
C ILE A 189 -5.61 -7.12 -15.98
N GLY A 190 -6.46 -7.34 -16.96
CA GLY A 190 -6.26 -8.30 -18.03
C GLY A 190 -5.37 -7.73 -19.14
N PHE A 191 -4.46 -8.56 -19.65
CA PHE A 191 -3.57 -8.28 -20.76
C PHE A 191 -3.82 -9.29 -21.88
N SER A 192 -4.11 -8.79 -23.08
CA SER A 192 -4.33 -9.58 -24.29
C SER A 192 -3.39 -9.09 -25.41
N ALA A 193 -2.34 -9.87 -25.67
CA ALA A 193 -1.32 -9.60 -26.70
C ALA A 193 -0.75 -8.17 -26.65
N VAL A 194 -0.46 -7.69 -25.44
CA VAL A 194 -0.04 -6.30 -25.22
C VAL A 194 1.45 -6.14 -25.51
N PRO A 195 1.87 -5.30 -26.48
CA PRO A 195 3.28 -5.03 -26.72
C PRO A 195 3.89 -4.32 -25.50
N ALA A 196 5.11 -4.73 -25.14
CA ALA A 196 5.76 -4.29 -23.93
C ALA A 196 7.25 -4.03 -24.15
N GLU A 197 7.75 -2.98 -23.50
CA GLU A 197 9.16 -2.61 -23.55
C GLU A 197 9.88 -3.15 -22.30
N PRO A 198 10.92 -3.98 -22.44
CA PRO A 198 11.63 -4.51 -21.28
C PRO A 198 12.42 -3.38 -20.59
N VAL A 199 12.36 -3.32 -19.26
CA VAL A 199 13.12 -2.39 -18.42
C VAL A 199 14.11 -3.22 -17.60
N GLY A 200 15.41 -3.04 -17.89
CA GLY A 200 16.46 -3.89 -17.33
C GLY A 200 16.44 -5.35 -17.83
N GLY A 201 17.30 -6.16 -17.21
CA GLY A 201 17.41 -7.61 -17.37
C GLY A 201 16.36 -8.41 -16.59
N ALA A 202 16.52 -9.73 -16.60
CA ALA A 202 15.73 -10.62 -15.74
C ALA A 202 16.31 -10.61 -14.32
N GLY A 203 15.45 -10.49 -13.31
CA GLY A 203 15.86 -10.37 -11.89
C GLY A 203 16.18 -8.94 -11.44
N ASP A 204 16.73 -8.09 -12.31
CA ASP A 204 17.24 -6.73 -11.99
C ASP A 204 16.30 -5.89 -11.11
N TYR A 205 14.98 -5.94 -11.34
CA TYR A 205 14.00 -5.20 -10.54
C TYR A 205 14.05 -5.54 -9.04
N LEU A 206 14.22 -6.82 -8.69
CA LEU A 206 14.27 -7.30 -7.31
C LEU A 206 15.67 -7.17 -6.70
N ASP A 207 16.70 -7.28 -7.54
CA ASP A 207 18.10 -7.29 -7.11
C ASP A 207 18.69 -5.88 -6.93
N ARG A 208 18.01 -4.85 -7.46
CA ARG A 208 18.48 -3.46 -7.31
C ARG A 208 18.51 -2.99 -5.85
N PRO A 209 19.49 -2.14 -5.45
CA PRO A 209 19.51 -1.50 -4.13
C PRO A 209 18.26 -0.68 -3.82
N GLY A 210 17.64 -0.08 -4.84
CA GLY A 210 16.39 0.66 -4.68
C GLY A 210 15.19 -0.18 -4.22
N PHE A 211 15.21 -1.51 -4.32
CA PHE A 211 14.07 -2.35 -3.92
C PHE A 211 13.74 -2.20 -2.43
N PRO A 212 14.67 -2.41 -1.49
CA PRO A 212 14.43 -2.10 -0.09
C PRO A 212 14.17 -0.61 0.17
N HIS A 213 14.77 0.32 -0.60
CA HIS A 213 14.56 1.77 -0.43
C HIS A 213 13.11 2.17 -0.74
N GLY A 214 12.57 1.71 -1.87
CA GLY A 214 11.16 1.91 -2.23
C GLY A 214 10.22 1.32 -1.19
N GLY A 215 10.55 0.14 -0.65
CA GLY A 215 9.82 -0.47 0.46
C GLY A 215 9.72 0.42 1.71
N ILE A 216 10.74 1.24 2.00
CA ILE A 216 10.71 2.23 3.09
C ILE A 216 9.83 3.43 2.72
N GLY A 217 9.82 3.84 1.43
CA GLY A 217 8.89 4.85 0.93
C GLY A 217 7.43 4.48 1.18
N VAL A 218 7.04 3.23 0.93
CA VAL A 218 5.70 2.72 1.26
C VAL A 218 5.41 2.85 2.77
N ALA A 219 6.40 2.55 3.63
CA ALA A 219 6.26 2.70 5.08
C ALA A 219 6.09 4.16 5.52
N ALA A 220 6.72 5.10 4.82
CA ALA A 220 6.52 6.53 5.03
C ALA A 220 5.05 6.94 4.80
N CYS A 221 4.41 6.42 3.75
CA CYS A 221 2.97 6.63 3.49
C CYS A 221 2.11 6.11 4.65
N TRP A 222 2.40 4.91 5.16
CA TRP A 222 1.67 4.32 6.29
C TRP A 222 1.76 5.19 7.54
N LEU A 223 2.97 5.67 7.87
CA LEU A 223 3.18 6.57 9.01
C LEU A 223 2.45 7.89 8.84
N GLY A 224 2.37 8.42 7.61
CA GLY A 224 1.48 9.54 7.28
C GLY A 224 0.03 9.25 7.65
N GLY A 225 -0.48 8.07 7.27
CA GLY A 225 -1.81 7.62 7.66
C GLY A 225 -2.00 7.49 9.18
N ALA A 226 -0.99 6.99 9.90
CA ALA A 226 -1.03 6.94 11.36
C ALA A 226 -1.12 8.34 11.98
N HIS A 227 -0.43 9.33 11.41
CA HIS A 227 -0.59 10.73 11.80
C HIS A 227 -2.02 11.24 11.52
N ALA A 228 -2.62 10.92 10.37
CA ALA A 228 -4.01 11.30 10.08
C ALA A 228 -5.02 10.70 11.07
N VAL A 229 -4.80 9.45 11.50
CA VAL A 229 -5.61 8.81 12.55
C VAL A 229 -5.41 9.50 13.89
N ALA A 230 -4.16 9.81 14.26
CA ALA A 230 -3.81 10.49 15.51
C ALA A 230 -4.32 11.93 15.60
N ASP A 231 -4.50 12.62 14.47
CA ASP A 231 -5.00 14.00 14.42
C ASP A 231 -6.36 14.16 15.11
N THR A 232 -7.21 13.13 15.08
CA THR A 232 -8.49 13.13 15.80
C THR A 232 -8.31 13.17 17.31
N LEU A 233 -7.35 12.41 17.84
CA LEU A 233 -7.02 12.41 19.28
C LEU A 233 -6.38 13.74 19.69
N LEU A 234 -5.48 14.29 18.86
CA LEU A 234 -4.86 15.59 19.07
C LEU A 234 -5.89 16.72 19.08
N ALA A 235 -6.81 16.73 18.11
CA ALA A 235 -7.88 17.72 18.03
C ALA A 235 -8.82 17.64 19.24
N ALA A 236 -9.13 16.45 19.75
CA ALA A 236 -9.91 16.28 20.97
C ALA A 236 -9.20 16.85 22.20
N ALA A 237 -7.89 16.59 22.33
CA ALA A 237 -7.05 17.12 23.41
C ALA A 237 -6.85 18.65 23.35
N GLY A 238 -6.89 19.25 22.15
CA GLY A 238 -6.81 20.70 21.98
C GLY A 238 -8.07 21.46 22.37
N LYS A 239 -9.24 20.80 22.35
CA LYS A 239 -10.54 21.43 22.69
C LYS A 239 -10.80 21.50 24.19
N ARG A 240 -10.25 20.58 24.96
CA ARG A 240 -10.44 20.48 26.42
C ARG A 240 -9.24 19.78 27.05
N THR A 241 -8.90 20.15 28.28
CA THR A 241 -7.88 19.42 29.05
C THR A 241 -8.22 17.92 29.08
N PRO A 242 -7.32 17.05 28.59
CA PRO A 242 -7.53 15.61 28.61
C PRO A 242 -7.71 15.10 30.04
N ASP A 243 -8.63 14.16 30.25
CA ASP A 243 -8.62 13.36 31.47
C ASP A 243 -7.41 12.40 31.47
N ALA A 244 -7.15 11.75 32.61
CA ALA A 244 -5.99 10.88 32.78
C ALA A 244 -5.93 9.74 31.76
N HIS A 245 -7.07 9.20 31.32
CA HIS A 245 -7.11 8.09 30.37
C HIS A 245 -6.81 8.59 28.95
N THR A 246 -7.41 9.70 28.52
CA THR A 246 -7.05 10.34 27.24
C THR A 246 -5.57 10.74 27.22
N ALA A 247 -5.04 11.29 28.32
CA ALA A 247 -3.63 11.69 28.42
C ALA A 247 -2.65 10.51 28.25
N VAL A 248 -2.95 9.34 28.82
CA VAL A 248 -2.13 8.13 28.64
C VAL A 248 -2.09 7.70 27.16
N HIS A 249 -3.24 7.73 26.47
CA HIS A 249 -3.28 7.39 25.05
C HIS A 249 -2.50 8.40 24.20
N LEU A 250 -2.66 9.69 24.49
CA LEU A 250 -1.96 10.75 23.78
C LEU A 250 -0.44 10.63 23.92
N GLY A 251 0.07 10.47 25.15
CA GLY A 251 1.51 10.31 25.38
C GLY A 251 2.09 9.06 24.73
N ALA A 252 1.35 7.95 24.74
CA ALA A 252 1.80 6.73 24.07
C ALA A 252 1.82 6.87 22.53
N VAL A 253 0.81 7.51 21.94
CA VAL A 253 0.77 7.80 20.49
C VAL A 253 1.91 8.72 20.09
N ASP A 254 2.22 9.75 20.89
CA ASP A 254 3.35 10.66 20.64
C ASP A 254 4.70 9.92 20.61
N VAL A 255 4.97 9.09 21.62
CA VAL A 255 6.21 8.28 21.67
C VAL A 255 6.34 7.38 20.45
N LEU A 256 5.25 6.70 20.05
CA LEU A 256 5.24 5.81 18.89
C LEU A 256 5.55 6.56 17.59
N LEU A 257 4.83 7.64 17.32
CA LEU A 257 4.99 8.43 16.09
C LEU A 257 6.35 9.13 16.03
N SER A 258 6.83 9.67 17.17
CA SER A 258 8.15 10.30 17.25
C SER A 258 9.28 9.29 17.03
N SER A 259 9.15 8.09 17.60
CA SER A 259 10.13 7.00 17.39
C SER A 259 10.16 6.55 15.93
N ALA A 260 8.99 6.36 15.31
CA ALA A 260 8.89 5.97 13.92
C ALA A 260 9.48 7.02 12.96
N ARG A 261 9.19 8.31 13.20
CA ARG A 261 9.76 9.42 12.43
C ARG A 261 11.29 9.41 12.53
N THR A 262 11.84 9.24 13.72
CA THR A 262 13.29 9.21 13.94
C THR A 262 13.94 8.07 13.16
N VAL A 263 13.34 6.87 13.16
CA VAL A 263 13.85 5.73 12.39
C VAL A 263 13.72 5.96 10.89
N LEU A 264 12.62 6.56 10.42
CA LEU A 264 12.42 6.88 9.01
C LEU A 264 13.45 7.91 8.50
N GLU A 265 13.72 8.96 9.28
CA GLU A 265 14.74 9.96 8.95
C GLU A 265 16.14 9.36 8.92
N GLN A 266 16.48 8.52 9.91
CA GLN A 266 17.76 7.80 9.93
C GLN A 266 17.88 6.85 8.74
N ALA A 267 16.82 6.10 8.41
CA ALA A 267 16.83 5.20 7.27
C ALA A 267 17.07 5.96 5.96
N GLY A 268 16.51 7.16 5.80
CA GLY A 268 16.80 8.02 4.66
C GLY A 268 18.27 8.48 4.62
N ALA A 269 18.82 8.91 5.74
CA ALA A 269 20.22 9.31 5.83
C ALA A 269 21.18 8.13 5.53
N ASP A 270 20.87 6.94 6.02
CA ASP A 270 21.65 5.72 5.74
C ASP A 270 21.60 5.31 4.27
N ILE A 271 20.49 5.57 3.58
CA ILE A 271 20.35 5.35 2.14
C ILE A 271 21.22 6.34 1.36
N ASP A 272 21.23 7.62 1.77
CA ASP A 272 22.06 8.63 1.14
C ASP A 272 23.57 8.38 1.35
N ASP A 273 23.95 7.77 2.48
CA ASP A 273 25.35 7.43 2.78
C ASP A 273 25.84 6.15 2.05
N ASP A 274 24.93 5.24 1.68
CA ASP A 274 25.24 4.02 0.92
C ASP A 274 24.15 3.68 -0.10
N PRO A 275 24.02 4.49 -1.16
CA PRO A 275 22.91 4.39 -2.10
C PRO A 275 22.95 3.11 -2.95
N LEU A 276 24.13 2.52 -3.11
CA LEU A 276 24.34 1.29 -3.88
C LEU A 276 24.39 0.03 -3.00
N ASP A 277 24.09 0.17 -1.71
CA ASP A 277 24.16 -0.91 -0.72
C ASP A 277 25.51 -1.67 -0.71
N ALA A 278 26.62 -0.95 -0.88
CA ALA A 278 27.96 -1.53 -0.89
C ALA A 278 28.30 -2.25 0.43
N ARG A 279 27.63 -1.88 1.53
CA ARG A 279 27.79 -2.52 2.85
C ARG A 279 26.77 -3.64 3.11
N GLY A 280 25.84 -3.92 2.19
CA GLY A 280 24.87 -5.02 2.29
C GLY A 280 23.85 -4.85 3.44
N GLY A 281 23.53 -3.62 3.82
CA GLY A 281 22.63 -3.28 4.93
C GLY A 281 21.20 -2.94 4.52
N ALA A 282 20.92 -2.70 3.24
CA ALA A 282 19.65 -2.15 2.78
C ALA A 282 18.47 -3.08 3.04
N ARG A 283 18.64 -4.39 2.83
CA ARG A 283 17.58 -5.37 3.11
C ARG A 283 17.16 -5.37 4.58
N VAL A 284 18.13 -5.43 5.50
CA VAL A 284 17.89 -5.41 6.95
C VAL A 284 17.26 -4.08 7.39
N ARG A 285 17.76 -2.96 6.88
CA ARG A 285 17.19 -1.62 7.13
C ARG A 285 15.75 -1.50 6.65
N GLY A 286 15.45 -2.00 5.44
CA GLY A 286 14.11 -2.05 4.87
C GLY A 286 13.13 -2.86 5.73
N LEU A 287 13.50 -4.10 6.07
CA LEU A 287 12.68 -4.97 6.92
C LEU A 287 12.40 -4.36 8.30
N ARG A 288 13.43 -3.82 8.97
CA ARG A 288 13.27 -3.18 10.29
C ARG A 288 12.34 -1.98 10.24
N THR A 289 12.54 -1.09 9.27
CA THR A 289 11.79 0.16 9.16
C THR A 289 10.32 -0.13 8.84
N ARG A 290 10.06 -1.05 7.91
CA ARG A 290 8.70 -1.47 7.54
C ARG A 290 7.97 -2.17 8.69
N ALA A 291 8.65 -3.07 9.41
CA ALA A 291 8.09 -3.74 10.57
C ALA A 291 7.75 -2.76 11.70
N LEU A 292 8.64 -1.81 11.99
CA LEU A 292 8.36 -0.75 12.97
C LEU A 292 7.16 0.10 12.56
N ALA A 293 7.12 0.53 11.30
CA ALA A 293 6.01 1.33 10.79
C ALA A 293 4.68 0.60 10.90
N GLU A 294 4.62 -0.68 10.54
CA GLU A 294 3.41 -1.51 10.70
C GLU A 294 2.97 -1.60 12.16
N MET A 295 3.89 -1.93 13.08
CA MET A 295 3.59 -2.02 14.52
C MET A 295 3.04 -0.71 15.07
N VAL A 296 3.67 0.42 14.70
CA VAL A 296 3.26 1.76 15.11
C VAL A 296 1.87 2.09 14.57
N CYS A 297 1.59 1.81 13.29
CA CYS A 297 0.28 2.07 12.70
C CYS A 297 -0.82 1.26 13.42
N THR A 298 -0.58 -0.03 13.65
CA THR A 298 -1.51 -0.93 14.34
C THR A 298 -1.81 -0.45 15.77
N GLU A 299 -0.78 -0.02 16.51
CA GLU A 299 -0.94 0.46 17.87
C GLU A 299 -1.61 1.84 17.93
N VAL A 300 -1.33 2.74 16.97
CA VAL A 300 -2.00 4.04 16.86
C VAL A 300 -3.50 3.86 16.57
N LEU A 301 -3.88 2.98 15.62
CA LEU A 301 -5.27 2.62 15.36
C LEU A 301 -5.98 2.17 16.63
N THR A 302 -5.33 1.26 17.38
CA THR A 302 -5.89 0.71 18.62
C THR A 302 -6.04 1.78 19.71
N ARG A 303 -5.01 2.60 19.93
CA ARG A 303 -5.01 3.62 20.98
C ARG A 303 -5.98 4.75 20.70
N VAL A 304 -6.03 5.25 19.47
CA VAL A 304 -6.96 6.30 19.08
C VAL A 304 -8.39 5.81 19.22
N GLY A 305 -8.71 4.62 18.69
CA GLY A 305 -10.05 4.04 18.82
C GLY A 305 -10.51 3.86 20.28
N ARG A 306 -9.61 3.41 21.17
CA ARG A 306 -9.90 3.31 22.61
C ARG A 306 -10.10 4.68 23.27
N ALA A 307 -9.34 5.69 22.86
CA ALA A 307 -9.39 7.02 23.45
C ALA A 307 -10.61 7.83 23.01
N THR A 308 -11.08 7.65 21.77
CA THR A 308 -12.14 8.47 21.18
C THR A 308 -13.48 7.75 21.06
N GLY A 309 -13.49 6.42 21.20
CA GLY A 309 -14.67 5.59 21.00
C GLY A 309 -15.19 5.61 19.56
N ALA A 310 -16.43 5.14 19.37
CA ALA A 310 -17.05 5.03 18.05
C ALA A 310 -17.45 6.37 17.41
N GLY A 311 -17.48 7.47 18.19
CA GLY A 311 -17.99 8.77 17.73
C GLY A 311 -17.34 9.27 16.44
N PRO A 312 -16.01 9.43 16.39
CA PRO A 312 -15.33 9.86 15.17
C PRO A 312 -15.50 8.89 13.99
N LEU A 313 -15.56 7.58 14.23
CA LEU A 313 -15.80 6.59 13.18
C LEU A 313 -17.18 6.75 12.51
N CYS A 314 -18.17 7.26 13.26
CA CYS A 314 -19.55 7.42 12.76
C CYS A 314 -19.86 8.84 12.30
N HIS A 315 -19.08 9.84 12.71
CA HIS A 315 -19.41 11.26 12.53
C HIS A 315 -18.30 12.12 11.93
N ASP A 316 -17.13 11.53 11.64
CA ASP A 316 -16.03 12.17 10.93
C ASP A 316 -15.61 11.28 9.75
N ALA A 317 -16.07 11.64 8.55
CA ALA A 317 -15.79 10.88 7.34
C ALA A 317 -14.29 10.82 7.01
N ARG A 318 -13.52 11.87 7.33
CA ARG A 318 -12.07 11.90 7.10
C ARG A 318 -11.38 10.90 8.03
N HIS A 319 -11.73 10.90 9.31
CA HIS A 319 -11.19 9.94 10.27
C HIS A 319 -11.57 8.49 9.93
N ALA A 320 -12.85 8.24 9.66
CA ALA A 320 -13.35 6.92 9.29
C ALA A 320 -12.64 6.36 8.04
N LYS A 321 -12.45 7.21 7.02
CA LYS A 321 -11.68 6.86 5.82
C LYS A 321 -10.21 6.56 6.15
N ALA A 322 -9.54 7.41 6.91
CA ALA A 322 -8.14 7.20 7.29
C ALA A 322 -7.94 5.88 8.05
N VAL A 323 -8.85 5.53 8.96
CA VAL A 323 -8.83 4.25 9.69
C VAL A 323 -9.03 3.08 8.73
N ALA A 324 -10.03 3.13 7.86
CA ALA A 324 -10.33 2.07 6.90
C ALA A 324 -9.17 1.86 5.91
N ASP A 325 -8.65 2.94 5.35
CA ASP A 325 -7.53 2.93 4.41
C ASP A 325 -6.26 2.39 5.06
N LEU A 326 -5.89 2.89 6.25
CA LEU A 326 -4.67 2.47 6.93
C LEU A 326 -4.71 0.98 7.26
N THR A 327 -5.88 0.49 7.72
CA THR A 327 -6.10 -0.92 8.05
C THR A 327 -5.80 -1.83 6.85
N VAL A 328 -6.17 -1.42 5.64
CA VAL A 328 -5.88 -2.17 4.40
C VAL A 328 -4.42 -1.98 3.99
N TYR A 329 -3.93 -0.75 3.95
CA TYR A 329 -2.64 -0.43 3.33
C TYR A 329 -1.46 -1.08 4.08
N ILE A 330 -1.50 -1.16 5.41
CA ILE A 330 -0.44 -1.81 6.20
C ILE A 330 -0.38 -3.33 5.99
N ARG A 331 -1.38 -3.96 5.34
CA ARG A 331 -1.32 -5.39 4.97
C ARG A 331 -0.45 -5.68 3.74
N GLN A 332 0.15 -4.65 3.13
CA GLN A 332 1.28 -4.83 2.21
C GLN A 332 2.59 -5.22 2.92
N HIS A 333 2.65 -5.10 4.25
CA HIS A 333 3.70 -5.75 5.04
C HIS A 333 3.38 -7.26 5.15
N HIS A 334 4.36 -8.14 4.93
CA HIS A 334 4.11 -9.60 4.97
C HIS A 334 4.18 -10.18 6.40
N ALA A 335 4.05 -9.33 7.41
CA ALA A 335 3.94 -9.66 8.82
C ALA A 335 5.05 -10.62 9.28
N GLU A 336 4.69 -11.80 9.75
CA GLU A 336 5.62 -12.78 10.31
C GLU A 336 6.63 -13.30 9.27
N ARG A 337 6.32 -13.25 7.97
CA ARG A 337 7.28 -13.64 6.92
C ARG A 337 8.45 -12.67 6.85
N ASP A 338 8.16 -11.37 6.85
CA ASP A 338 9.19 -10.32 6.85
C ASP A 338 10.04 -10.38 8.14
N LEU A 339 9.41 -10.66 9.29
CA LEU A 339 10.12 -10.85 10.57
C LEU A 339 10.98 -12.13 10.60
N ALA A 340 10.49 -13.23 10.04
CA ALA A 340 11.26 -14.46 9.93
C ALA A 340 12.49 -14.27 9.04
N GLU A 341 12.34 -13.59 7.90
CA GLU A 341 13.46 -13.24 7.03
C GLU A 341 14.49 -12.37 7.78
N LEU A 342 14.03 -11.33 8.48
CA LEU A 342 14.91 -10.49 9.29
C LEU A 342 15.68 -11.32 10.34
N GLY A 343 15.00 -12.23 11.03
CA GLY A 343 15.64 -13.12 12.00
C GLY A 343 16.73 -14.01 11.37
N GLN A 344 16.47 -14.56 10.18
CA GLN A 344 17.42 -15.38 9.43
C GLN A 344 18.64 -14.59 8.97
N LEU A 345 18.45 -13.38 8.43
CA LEU A 345 19.55 -12.51 8.01
C LEU A 345 20.46 -12.14 9.19
N LEU A 346 19.88 -11.84 10.35
CA LEU A 346 20.65 -11.53 11.56
C LEU A 346 21.43 -12.76 12.07
N ALA A 347 20.83 -13.94 12.05
CA ALA A 347 21.52 -15.17 12.44
C ALA A 347 22.68 -15.51 11.48
N GLY A 348 22.49 -15.33 10.17
CA GLY A 348 23.53 -15.53 9.17
C GLY A 348 24.73 -14.58 9.35
N ASN A 349 24.45 -13.29 9.60
CA ASN A 349 25.50 -12.29 9.83
C ASN A 349 26.32 -12.57 11.10
N LEU A 350 25.67 -13.07 12.17
CA LEU A 350 26.36 -13.46 13.40
C LEU A 350 27.29 -14.67 13.17
N ALA A 351 26.85 -15.66 12.40
CA ALA A 351 27.67 -16.83 12.06
C ALA A 351 28.88 -16.44 11.18
N GLY A 352 28.69 -15.53 10.21
CA GLY A 352 29.78 -15.00 9.38
C GLY A 352 30.84 -14.24 10.17
N ASN A 353 30.42 -13.43 11.15
CA ASN A 353 31.35 -12.68 12.02
C ASN A 353 32.13 -13.57 12.99
N LEU A 354 31.55 -14.68 13.46
CA LEU A 354 32.24 -15.62 14.35
C LEU A 354 33.20 -16.58 13.61
N GLY A 355 32.98 -16.83 12.32
CA GLY A 355 33.84 -17.68 11.48
C GLY A 355 35.06 -16.97 10.89
N GLY A 356 35.06 -15.63 10.84
CA GLY A 356 36.15 -14.82 10.26
C GLY A 356 37.39 -14.64 11.15
N ASP A 357 37.27 -14.88 12.46
CA ASP A 357 38.39 -14.77 13.43
C ASP A 357 39.11 -16.12 13.68
N GLY A 358 38.75 -17.18 12.95
CA GLY A 358 39.18 -18.56 13.22
C GLY A 358 40.42 -19.04 12.45
N ASP A 359 40.89 -18.33 11.42
CA ASP A 359 41.92 -18.84 10.49
C ASP A 359 43.14 -17.91 10.40
N THR A 360 43.76 -17.64 11.55
CA THR A 360 45.16 -17.21 11.64
C THR A 360 45.82 -17.86 12.85
N ARG A 361 46.28 -19.10 12.70
CA ARG A 361 47.38 -19.66 13.51
C ARG A 361 48.27 -20.59 12.70
#